data_AF-A0A938AJD8-F1
#
_entry.id   AF-A0A938AJD8-F1
#
_cell.length_a   1.000
_cell.length_b   1.000
_cell.length_c   1.000
_cell.angle_alpha   90.00
_cell.angle_beta   90.00
_cell.angle_gamma   90.00
#
_symmetry.space_group_name_H-M   'P 1'
#
loop_
_entity.id
_entity.type
_entity.pdbx_description
1 polymer ?
#
loop_
_entity_poly.entity_id
_entity_poly.type
_entity_poly.pdbx_seq_one_letter_code
_entity_poly.pdbx_strand_id
1 'polypeptide(L)'
;MTRLRSGVATFVRVVATVPEISRCRHHHVPQDEQVTCVSQSVSVGQYACRVLPPDTGEEWLAVGHESLPVGAAYDWAVQPHCGAVVLFSGTVRDNAEGRSDVEALTYEAFEERVVTVFSDIARETRHRWPDVGRIALLHRLGRLQLGESSVLAVVSAPHRPEAFAAARYAIDALKSSAPIWKKEHWEGGDAWGTGAQEIVPPNSVPTVPQ
;
A
#
# COMPACT_ATOMS: atom_id res chain seq x y z
N MET A 1 6.04 -10.53 -49.14
CA MET A 1 6.55 -11.49 -48.15
C MET A 1 7.31 -10.71 -47.08
N THR A 2 6.62 -10.26 -46.04
CA THR A 2 7.21 -9.44 -44.97
C THR A 2 7.14 -10.25 -43.68
N ARG A 3 8.29 -10.65 -43.13
CA ARG A 3 8.38 -11.47 -41.92
C ARG A 3 8.15 -10.59 -40.69
N LEU A 4 7.15 -10.95 -39.88
CA LEU A 4 6.99 -10.44 -38.52
C LEU A 4 8.13 -10.96 -37.64
N ARG A 5 8.76 -10.07 -36.86
CA ARG A 5 9.65 -10.44 -35.75
C ARG A 5 8.82 -10.50 -34.47
N SER A 6 8.66 -11.70 -33.92
CA SER A 6 8.10 -11.94 -32.59
C SER A 6 9.15 -11.63 -31.52
N GLY A 7 8.98 -10.52 -30.80
CA GLY A 7 9.72 -10.24 -29.57
C GLY A 7 9.06 -10.98 -28.41
N VAL A 8 9.72 -12.02 -27.90
CA VAL A 8 9.31 -12.70 -26.66
C VAL A 8 9.74 -11.80 -25.50
N ALA A 9 8.79 -11.30 -24.73
CA ALA A 9 9.06 -10.57 -23.50
C ALA A 9 9.58 -11.56 -22.44
N THR A 10 10.86 -11.48 -22.12
CA THR A 10 11.49 -12.25 -21.05
C THR A 10 11.01 -11.69 -19.70
N PHE A 11 10.14 -12.43 -19.02
CA PHE A 11 9.77 -12.16 -17.63
C PHE A 11 10.97 -12.44 -16.72
N VAL A 12 11.57 -11.39 -16.15
CA VAL A 12 12.56 -11.54 -15.08
C VAL A 12 11.83 -11.76 -13.76
N ARG A 13 11.73 -13.03 -13.35
CA ARG A 13 11.25 -13.44 -12.04
C ARG A 13 12.35 -13.16 -11.01
N VAL A 14 12.22 -12.12 -10.20
CA VAL A 14 13.06 -11.95 -9.00
C VAL A 14 12.53 -12.91 -7.93
N VAL A 15 13.13 -14.10 -7.85
CA VAL A 15 12.89 -15.03 -6.73
C VAL A 15 13.81 -14.61 -5.60
N ALA A 16 13.27 -13.96 -4.58
CA ALA A 16 13.98 -13.82 -3.31
C ALA A 16 13.99 -15.19 -2.61
N THR A 17 15.13 -15.86 -2.62
CA THR A 17 15.36 -17.06 -1.81
C THR A 17 15.51 -16.67 -0.34
N VAL A 18 14.57 -17.11 0.49
CA VAL A 18 14.66 -17.05 1.96
C VAL A 18 15.68 -18.12 2.41
N PRO A 19 16.70 -17.82 3.24
CA PRO A 19 17.61 -18.84 3.73
C PRO A 19 16.94 -19.71 4.80
N GLU A 20 16.99 -21.02 4.61
CA GLU A 20 16.65 -22.02 5.64
C GLU A 20 17.55 -21.85 6.87
N ILE A 21 16.96 -21.54 8.03
CA ILE A 21 17.65 -21.61 9.33
C ILE A 21 17.72 -23.09 9.74
N SER A 22 18.86 -23.72 9.45
CA SER A 22 19.19 -25.06 9.94
C SER A 22 20.41 -25.04 10.87
N ARG A 23 20.16 -25.47 12.11
CA ARG A 23 21.09 -26.08 13.09
C ARG A 23 22.03 -25.16 13.90
N CYS A 24 21.56 -24.73 15.07
CA CYS A 24 22.42 -24.45 16.22
C CYS A 24 23.00 -25.76 16.77
N ARG A 25 24.30 -26.01 16.61
CA ARG A 25 25.03 -27.04 17.36
C ARG A 25 25.44 -26.50 18.73
N HIS A 26 25.34 -27.37 19.71
CA HIS A 26 25.60 -27.13 21.13
C HIS A 26 27.00 -26.55 21.36
N HIS A 27 27.08 -25.40 22.03
CA HIS A 27 28.24 -25.01 22.83
C HIS A 27 27.74 -24.52 24.20
N HIS A 28 28.48 -24.96 25.20
CA HIS A 28 28.26 -24.94 26.64
C HIS A 28 28.01 -23.52 27.19
N VAL A 29 26.89 -23.31 27.88
CA VAL A 29 26.55 -22.08 28.62
C VAL A 29 26.89 -22.30 30.11
N PRO A 30 27.72 -21.45 30.76
CA PRO A 30 27.94 -21.51 32.20
C PRO A 30 26.66 -21.15 32.96
N GLN A 31 26.39 -21.87 34.04
CA GLN A 31 25.26 -21.62 34.94
C GLN A 31 25.46 -20.32 35.72
N ASP A 32 24.33 -19.63 35.96
CA ASP A 32 24.11 -18.47 36.84
C ASP A 32 23.98 -17.10 36.18
N GLU A 33 22.93 -16.93 35.36
CA GLU A 33 22.13 -15.71 35.42
C GLU A 33 20.69 -16.02 34.97
N GLN A 34 19.71 -15.61 35.77
CA GLN A 34 18.29 -15.89 35.54
C GLN A 34 17.79 -15.10 34.32
N VAL A 35 17.71 -15.74 33.16
CA VAL A 35 16.87 -15.25 32.06
C VAL A 35 15.46 -15.79 32.31
N THR A 36 14.58 -14.93 32.81
CA THR A 36 13.13 -15.19 32.81
C THR A 36 12.66 -15.16 31.36
N CYS A 37 12.72 -16.32 30.70
CA CYS A 37 12.07 -16.54 29.42
C CYS A 37 10.56 -16.63 29.68
N VAL A 38 9.84 -15.53 29.49
CA VAL A 38 8.38 -15.56 29.36
C VAL A 38 8.08 -16.22 28.02
N SER A 39 7.99 -17.54 28.02
CA SER A 39 7.51 -18.33 26.89
C SER A 39 6.01 -18.10 26.72
N GLN A 40 5.65 -17.08 25.94
CA GLN A 40 4.33 -17.06 25.32
C GLN A 40 4.44 -17.62 23.91
N SER A 41 3.91 -18.83 23.78
CA SER A 41 3.55 -19.46 22.53
C SER A 41 2.71 -18.51 21.68
N VAL A 42 3.24 -18.04 20.56
CA VAL A 42 2.47 -17.29 19.56
C VAL A 42 1.62 -18.30 18.79
N SER A 43 0.35 -18.40 19.15
CA SER A 43 -0.68 -19.10 18.39
C SER A 43 -0.92 -18.39 17.05
N VAL A 44 -1.13 -19.18 16.01
CA VAL A 44 -1.59 -18.76 14.67
C VAL A 44 -2.73 -17.74 14.79
N GLY A 45 -2.43 -16.45 14.60
CA GLY A 45 -3.38 -15.34 14.82
C GLY A 45 -2.80 -13.96 14.49
N GLN A 46 -1.83 -13.87 13.57
CA GLN A 46 -0.94 -12.71 13.43
C GLN A 46 -1.33 -11.71 12.32
N TYR A 47 -2.49 -11.86 11.67
CA TYR A 47 -2.88 -11.00 10.52
C TYR A 47 -4.00 -9.98 10.81
N ALA A 48 -4.51 -9.92 12.05
CA ALA A 48 -5.67 -9.10 12.43
C ALA A 48 -5.29 -7.79 13.15
N CYS A 49 -4.25 -7.09 12.68
CA CYS A 49 -3.95 -5.76 13.22
C CYS A 49 -4.85 -4.72 12.55
N ARG A 50 -5.74 -4.08 13.31
CA ARG A 50 -6.52 -2.94 12.81
C ARG A 50 -5.57 -1.84 12.34
N VAL A 51 -5.87 -1.26 11.19
CA VAL A 51 -5.24 -0.01 10.75
C VAL A 51 -5.80 1.10 11.64
N LEU A 52 -5.08 1.46 12.70
CA LEU A 52 -5.43 2.51 13.65
C LEU A 52 -4.70 3.81 13.32
N PRO A 53 -5.32 4.98 13.58
CA PRO A 53 -4.64 6.26 13.44
C PRO A 53 -3.45 6.34 14.39
N PRO A 54 -2.39 7.07 14.02
CA PRO A 54 -1.30 7.33 14.94
C PRO A 54 -1.80 8.26 16.07
N ASP A 55 -1.30 8.03 17.28
CA ASP A 55 -1.64 8.86 18.45
C ASP A 55 -1.12 10.31 18.29
N THR A 56 -0.04 10.49 17.54
CA THR A 56 0.61 11.79 17.28
C THR A 56 1.16 11.84 15.86
N GLY A 57 1.39 13.05 15.36
CA GLY A 57 2.00 13.29 14.06
C GLY A 57 1.02 13.66 12.95
N GLU A 58 1.60 13.91 11.78
CA GLU A 58 0.91 14.46 10.60
C GLU A 58 0.80 13.44 9.46
N GLU A 59 1.20 12.20 9.70
CA GLU A 59 1.25 11.12 8.70
C GLU A 59 0.62 9.84 9.24
N TRP A 60 -0.34 9.28 8.49
CA TRP A 60 -0.88 7.95 8.75
C TRP A 60 -0.59 7.03 7.56
N LEU A 61 0.50 6.29 7.67
CA LEU A 61 1.04 5.45 6.59
C LEU A 61 0.97 3.99 7.03
N ALA A 62 0.16 3.18 6.35
CA ALA A 62 -0.04 1.79 6.76
C ALA A 62 -0.45 0.86 5.62
N VAL A 63 -0.05 -0.40 5.77
CA VAL A 63 -0.63 -1.54 5.05
C VAL A 63 -1.19 -2.52 6.07
N GLY A 64 -2.26 -3.22 5.73
CA GLY A 64 -2.86 -4.22 6.61
C GLY A 64 -3.93 -5.05 5.91
N HIS A 65 -4.51 -6.04 6.60
CA HIS A 65 -5.50 -6.95 6.01
C HIS A 65 -6.96 -6.60 6.35
N GLU A 66 -7.15 -5.71 7.33
CA GLU A 66 -8.45 -5.27 7.80
C GLU A 66 -9.09 -4.23 6.87
N SER A 67 -10.42 -4.08 6.99
CA SER A 67 -11.16 -3.03 6.28
C SER A 67 -10.63 -1.64 6.60
N LEU A 68 -10.42 -0.82 5.57
CA LEU A 68 -9.88 0.53 5.75
C LEU A 68 -10.91 1.46 6.41
N PRO A 69 -10.52 2.21 7.45
CA PRO A 69 -11.47 3.03 8.22
C PRO A 69 -11.74 4.38 7.55
N VAL A 70 -12.47 4.38 6.42
CA VAL A 70 -12.68 5.55 5.55
C VAL A 70 -13.12 6.81 6.31
N GLY A 71 -14.16 6.72 7.13
CA GLY A 71 -14.66 7.85 7.92
C GLY A 71 -13.65 8.35 8.94
N ALA A 72 -13.01 7.44 9.68
CA ALA A 72 -12.00 7.82 10.67
C ALA A 72 -10.75 8.44 10.02
N ALA A 73 -10.37 8.01 8.81
CA ALA A 73 -9.29 8.61 8.05
C ALA A 73 -9.61 10.05 7.62
N TYR A 74 -10.86 10.32 7.22
CA TYR A 74 -11.34 11.68 6.97
C TYR A 74 -11.30 12.53 8.24
N ASP A 75 -11.92 12.06 9.32
CA ASP A 75 -12.02 12.78 10.59
C ASP A 75 -10.63 13.07 11.18
N TRP A 76 -9.71 12.11 11.08
CA TRP A 76 -8.32 12.29 11.51
C TRP A 76 -7.60 13.37 10.70
N ALA A 77 -7.89 13.52 9.40
CA ALA A 77 -7.24 14.54 8.58
C ALA A 77 -7.77 15.97 8.81
N VAL A 78 -8.91 16.14 9.50
CA VAL A 78 -9.47 17.46 9.80
C VAL A 78 -8.56 18.19 10.79
N GLN A 79 -8.16 19.42 10.44
CA GLN A 79 -7.33 20.28 11.29
C GLN A 79 -7.86 21.72 11.33
N PRO A 80 -7.72 22.45 12.46
CA PRO A 80 -8.25 23.81 12.58
C PRO A 80 -7.74 24.82 11.54
N HIS A 81 -6.53 24.61 11.02
CA HIS A 81 -5.90 25.48 10.02
C HIS A 81 -6.11 24.99 8.57
N CYS A 82 -6.79 23.86 8.37
CA CYS A 82 -7.09 23.31 7.05
C CYS A 82 -8.57 23.55 6.71
N GLY A 83 -8.83 24.32 5.65
CA GLY A 83 -10.19 24.57 5.13
C GLY A 83 -10.70 23.49 4.18
N ALA A 84 -9.86 22.51 3.80
CA ALA A 84 -10.23 21.43 2.90
C ALA A 84 -9.57 20.11 3.31
N VAL A 85 -10.31 19.01 3.12
CA VAL A 85 -9.81 17.63 3.16
C VAL A 85 -10.29 16.96 1.89
N VAL A 86 -9.37 16.34 1.15
CA VAL A 86 -9.68 15.50 0.00
C VAL A 86 -9.35 14.06 0.35
N LEU A 87 -10.33 13.18 0.21
CA LEU A 87 -10.19 11.74 0.39
C LEU A 87 -10.46 11.06 -0.95
N PHE A 88 -9.48 10.30 -1.42
CA PHE A 88 -9.66 9.32 -2.48
C PHE A 88 -9.83 7.94 -1.87
N SER A 89 -10.84 7.19 -2.33
CA SER A 89 -11.02 5.77 -2.04
C SER A 89 -11.05 4.96 -3.32
N GLY A 90 -10.08 4.06 -3.47
CA GLY A 90 -10.09 3.08 -4.55
C GLY A 90 -10.91 1.87 -4.14
N THR A 91 -12.03 1.63 -4.81
CA THR A 91 -12.92 0.49 -4.51
C THR A 91 -12.84 -0.59 -5.56
N VAL A 92 -13.07 -1.84 -5.13
CA VAL A 92 -13.17 -2.98 -6.04
C VAL A 92 -14.42 -2.84 -6.91
N ARG A 93 -14.28 -3.05 -8.22
CA ARG A 93 -15.35 -3.02 -9.22
C ARG A 93 -15.53 -4.41 -9.83
N ASP A 94 -16.69 -4.62 -10.45
CA ASP A 94 -17.06 -5.85 -11.16
C ASP A 94 -16.38 -6.02 -12.54
N ASN A 95 -15.49 -5.11 -12.90
CA ASN A 95 -14.81 -5.10 -14.19
C ASN A 95 -13.34 -4.68 -14.10
N ALA A 96 -12.57 -5.21 -15.04
CA ALA A 96 -11.16 -4.92 -15.28
C ALA A 96 -10.90 -4.81 -16.79
N GLU A 97 -9.65 -4.55 -17.18
CA GLU A 97 -9.28 -4.41 -18.58
C GLU A 97 -9.55 -5.72 -19.34
N GLY A 98 -10.44 -5.67 -20.33
CA GLY A 98 -10.83 -6.86 -21.10
C GLY A 98 -11.71 -7.86 -20.36
N ARG A 99 -12.25 -7.52 -19.17
CA ARG A 99 -13.05 -8.43 -18.34
C ARG A 99 -14.21 -7.72 -17.61
N SER A 100 -15.40 -8.32 -17.63
CA SER A 100 -16.63 -7.74 -17.05
C SER A 100 -17.30 -8.60 -15.98
N ASP A 101 -16.65 -9.67 -15.54
CA ASP A 101 -17.17 -10.68 -14.59
C ASP A 101 -16.25 -10.82 -13.36
N VAL A 102 -15.58 -9.73 -12.95
CA VAL A 102 -14.71 -9.75 -11.76
C VAL A 102 -15.59 -9.85 -10.52
N GLU A 103 -15.28 -10.78 -9.62
CA GLU A 103 -16.01 -10.99 -8.37
C GLU A 103 -15.24 -10.51 -7.14
N ALA A 104 -13.90 -10.50 -7.22
CA ALA A 104 -13.03 -10.11 -6.13
C ALA A 104 -11.62 -9.75 -6.62
N LEU A 105 -10.86 -9.05 -5.78
CA LEU A 105 -9.43 -8.83 -5.95
C LEU A 105 -8.65 -9.42 -4.77
N THR A 106 -7.44 -9.93 -4.99
CA THR A 106 -6.44 -10.16 -3.93
C THR A 106 -5.28 -9.22 -4.13
N TYR A 107 -4.86 -8.53 -3.06
CA TYR A 107 -3.67 -7.69 -3.06
C TYR A 107 -2.52 -8.33 -2.28
N GLU A 108 -1.34 -8.29 -2.86
CA GLU A 108 -0.07 -8.72 -2.26
C GLU A 108 0.95 -7.58 -2.36
N ALA A 109 1.91 -7.53 -1.44
CA ALA A 109 2.88 -6.44 -1.38
C ALA A 109 4.23 -6.88 -0.83
N PHE A 110 5.28 -6.14 -1.18
CA PHE A 110 6.53 -6.14 -0.43
C PHE A 110 6.44 -5.11 0.70
N GLU A 111 5.82 -5.51 1.81
CA GLU A 111 5.34 -4.62 2.88
C GLU A 111 6.40 -3.68 3.44
N GLU A 112 7.62 -4.18 3.72
CA GLU A 112 8.71 -3.38 4.29
C GLU A 112 9.11 -2.22 3.38
N ARG A 113 9.00 -2.42 2.06
CA ARG A 113 9.29 -1.38 1.06
C ARG A 113 8.11 -0.44 0.86
N VAL A 114 6.87 -0.92 0.96
CA VAL A 114 5.69 -0.07 0.77
C VAL A 114 5.66 1.07 1.78
N VAL A 115 5.89 0.79 3.07
CA VAL A 115 5.86 1.84 4.10
C VAL A 115 6.93 2.90 3.86
N THR A 116 8.13 2.49 3.43
CA THR A 116 9.21 3.42 3.06
C THR A 116 8.79 4.31 1.88
N VAL A 117 8.19 3.70 0.84
CA VAL A 117 7.68 4.43 -0.33
C VAL A 117 6.56 5.39 0.05
N PHE A 118 5.65 5.02 0.95
CA PHE A 118 4.59 5.91 1.42
C PHE A 118 5.16 7.14 2.13
N SER A 119 6.22 6.96 2.93
CA SER A 119 6.93 8.08 3.57
C SER A 119 7.60 8.99 2.53
N ASP A 120 8.21 8.42 1.49
CA ASP A 120 8.77 9.20 0.38
C ASP A 120 7.71 9.99 -0.39
N ILE A 121 6.53 9.40 -0.61
CA ILE A 121 5.39 10.10 -1.24
C ILE A 121 4.90 11.23 -0.35
N ALA A 122 4.74 11.00 0.96
CA ALA A 122 4.31 12.04 1.89
C ALA A 122 5.31 13.21 1.93
N ARG A 123 6.61 12.91 1.98
CA ARG A 123 7.69 13.90 1.90
C ARG A 123 7.67 14.69 0.60
N GLU A 124 7.54 14.03 -0.54
CA GLU A 124 7.47 14.71 -1.85
C GLU A 124 6.18 15.53 -1.99
N THR A 125 5.06 15.05 -1.43
CA THR A 125 3.80 15.81 -1.38
C THR A 125 4.01 17.12 -0.62
N ARG A 126 4.64 17.10 0.56
CA ARG A 126 4.95 18.33 1.31
C ARG A 126 5.99 19.21 0.62
N HIS A 127 6.94 18.62 -0.11
CA HIS A 127 7.89 19.39 -0.89
C HIS A 127 7.21 20.20 -2.00
N ARG A 128 6.20 19.61 -2.67
CA ARG A 128 5.44 20.27 -3.74
C ARG A 128 4.38 21.23 -3.23
N TRP A 129 3.74 20.90 -2.10
CA TRP A 129 2.71 21.73 -1.45
C TRP A 129 3.05 21.89 0.04
N PRO A 130 3.87 22.89 0.41
CA PRO A 130 4.35 23.07 1.78
C PRO A 130 3.26 23.30 2.82
N ASP A 131 2.11 23.83 2.39
CA ASP A 131 1.00 24.20 3.27
C ASP A 131 0.01 23.05 3.53
N VAL A 132 0.21 21.85 2.96
CA VAL A 132 -0.65 20.70 3.29
C VAL A 132 -0.46 20.28 4.74
N GLY A 133 -1.56 19.90 5.38
CA GLY A 133 -1.55 19.40 6.75
C GLY A 133 -1.27 17.90 6.82
N ARG A 134 -2.28 17.17 7.29
CA ARG A 134 -2.24 15.71 7.46
C ARG A 134 -2.30 14.98 6.14
N ILE A 135 -1.51 13.91 6.05
CA ILE A 135 -1.46 13.00 4.92
C ILE A 135 -1.71 11.58 5.42
N ALA A 136 -2.66 10.86 4.83
CA ALA A 136 -2.85 9.43 5.08
C ALA A 136 -2.73 8.64 3.77
N LEU A 137 -1.92 7.57 3.80
CA LEU A 137 -1.76 6.60 2.72
C LEU A 137 -1.95 5.20 3.31
N LEU A 138 -3.10 4.61 3.02
CA LEU A 138 -3.50 3.33 3.60
C LEU A 138 -3.82 2.34 2.49
N HIS A 139 -3.32 1.12 2.59
CA HIS A 139 -3.63 0.07 1.61
C HIS A 139 -4.03 -1.24 2.29
N ARG A 140 -5.08 -1.87 1.79
CA ARG A 140 -5.54 -3.18 2.25
C ARG A 140 -4.94 -4.28 1.39
N LEU A 141 -4.44 -5.31 2.05
CA LEU A 141 -3.90 -6.54 1.46
C LEU A 141 -4.86 -7.71 1.68
N GLY A 142 -4.63 -8.81 0.98
CA GLY A 142 -5.50 -9.97 1.00
C GLY A 142 -6.70 -9.83 0.06
N ARG A 143 -7.74 -10.65 0.28
CA ARG A 143 -8.90 -10.74 -0.61
C ARG A 143 -9.96 -9.70 -0.25
N LEU A 144 -10.45 -8.97 -1.26
CA LEU A 144 -11.49 -7.96 -1.17
C LEU A 144 -12.66 -8.27 -2.10
N GLN A 145 -13.88 -8.03 -1.64
CA GLN A 145 -15.12 -8.12 -2.39
C GLN A 145 -15.40 -6.83 -3.16
N LEU A 146 -16.33 -6.91 -4.10
CA LEU A 146 -16.90 -5.75 -4.80
C LEU A 146 -17.36 -4.68 -3.81
N GLY A 147 -17.03 -3.41 -4.12
CA GLY A 147 -17.37 -2.25 -3.30
C GLY A 147 -16.43 -1.98 -2.13
N GLU A 148 -15.56 -2.93 -1.73
CA GLU A 148 -14.62 -2.70 -0.63
C GLU A 148 -13.48 -1.75 -1.06
N SER A 149 -13.05 -0.88 -0.14
CA SER A 149 -11.90 0.02 -0.35
C SER A 149 -10.58 -0.73 -0.23
N SER A 150 -9.78 -0.73 -1.30
CA SER A 150 -8.43 -1.29 -1.31
C SER A 150 -7.36 -0.27 -0.94
N VAL A 151 -7.60 1.01 -1.19
CA VAL A 151 -6.63 2.07 -0.93
C VAL A 151 -7.30 3.37 -0.54
N LEU A 152 -6.70 4.11 0.38
CA LEU A 152 -7.05 5.48 0.73
C LEU A 152 -5.85 6.40 0.54
N ALA A 153 -6.10 7.55 -0.07
CA ALA A 153 -5.18 8.69 -0.06
C ALA A 153 -5.95 9.92 0.45
N VAL A 154 -5.52 10.47 1.58
CA VAL A 154 -6.19 11.58 2.26
C VAL A 154 -5.18 12.70 2.45
N VAL A 155 -5.55 13.92 2.06
CA VAL A 155 -4.71 15.11 2.27
C VAL A 155 -5.58 16.27 2.73
N SER A 156 -5.19 16.94 3.82
CA SER A 156 -5.77 18.21 4.24
C SER A 156 -4.91 19.39 3.78
N ALA A 157 -5.54 20.54 3.53
CA ALA A 157 -4.84 21.79 3.23
C ALA A 157 -5.69 23.01 3.62
N PRO A 158 -5.09 24.21 3.77
CA PRO A 158 -5.80 25.47 4.00
C PRO A 158 -6.87 25.74 2.95
N HIS A 159 -6.58 25.44 1.68
CA HIS A 159 -7.46 25.73 0.55
C HIS A 159 -7.64 24.52 -0.38
N ARG A 160 -8.76 24.52 -1.09
CA ARG A 160 -9.16 23.41 -1.97
C ARG A 160 -8.17 23.11 -3.12
N PRO A 161 -7.53 24.08 -3.81
CA PRO A 161 -6.69 23.76 -4.96
C PRO A 161 -5.52 22.83 -4.59
N GLU A 162 -4.83 23.16 -3.50
CA GLU A 162 -3.70 22.40 -2.97
C GLU A 162 -4.16 21.03 -2.47
N ALA A 163 -5.29 20.95 -1.74
CA ALA A 163 -5.83 19.69 -1.27
C ALA A 163 -6.11 18.71 -2.43
N PHE A 164 -6.77 19.18 -3.50
CA PHE A 164 -7.04 18.32 -4.67
C PHE A 164 -5.76 17.94 -5.41
N ALA A 165 -4.85 18.88 -5.64
CA ALA A 165 -3.61 18.63 -6.37
C ALA A 165 -2.70 17.65 -5.62
N ALA A 166 -2.55 17.84 -4.31
CA ALA A 166 -1.76 16.99 -3.44
C ALA A 166 -2.36 15.58 -3.30
N ALA A 167 -3.67 15.45 -3.05
CA ALA A 167 -4.31 14.14 -2.95
C ALA A 167 -4.25 13.37 -4.28
N ARG A 168 -4.41 14.06 -5.41
CA ARG A 168 -4.26 13.46 -6.75
C ARG A 168 -2.85 12.95 -6.97
N TYR A 169 -1.84 13.76 -6.69
CA TYR A 169 -0.46 13.34 -6.77
C TYR A 169 -0.19 12.13 -5.87
N ALA A 170 -0.65 12.16 -4.62
CA ALA A 170 -0.37 11.11 -3.65
C ALA A 170 -0.91 9.74 -4.11
N ILE A 171 -2.12 9.68 -4.66
CA ILE A 171 -2.65 8.42 -5.20
C ILE A 171 -1.95 7.97 -6.48
N ASP A 172 -1.63 8.90 -7.39
CA ASP A 172 -0.92 8.57 -8.63
C ASP A 172 0.48 8.04 -8.30
N ALA A 173 1.18 8.70 -7.36
CA ALA A 173 2.49 8.27 -6.89
C ALA A 173 2.44 6.93 -6.16
N LEU A 174 1.43 6.68 -5.34
CA LEU A 174 1.23 5.38 -4.71
C LEU A 174 1.10 4.27 -5.76
N LYS A 175 0.25 4.47 -6.77
CA LYS A 175 0.02 3.47 -7.84
C LYS A 175 1.25 3.23 -8.71
N SER A 176 2.09 4.23 -8.92
CA SER A 176 3.31 4.11 -9.75
C SER A 176 4.54 3.64 -8.97
N SER A 177 4.59 3.88 -7.65
CA SER A 177 5.83 3.70 -6.86
C SER A 177 5.76 2.54 -5.87
N ALA A 178 4.56 2.16 -5.39
CA ALA A 178 4.43 1.15 -4.35
C ALA A 178 4.51 -0.28 -4.95
N PRO A 179 5.36 -1.17 -4.43
CA PRO A 179 5.43 -2.58 -4.86
C PRO A 179 4.23 -3.37 -4.33
N ILE A 180 3.05 -3.12 -4.91
CA ILE A 180 1.77 -3.75 -4.58
C ILE A 180 1.19 -4.33 -5.88
N TRP A 181 0.78 -5.59 -5.83
CA TRP A 181 0.22 -6.31 -6.96
C TRP A 181 -1.21 -6.73 -6.67
N LYS A 182 -2.05 -6.72 -7.71
CA LYS A 182 -3.43 -7.19 -7.64
C LYS A 182 -3.64 -8.43 -8.49
N LYS A 183 -4.42 -9.37 -7.96
CA LYS A 183 -4.93 -10.54 -8.65
C LYS A 183 -6.45 -10.41 -8.76
N GLU A 184 -6.97 -10.58 -9.97
CA GLU A 184 -8.39 -10.52 -10.30
C GLU A 184 -8.96 -11.94 -10.28
N HIS A 185 -10.13 -12.11 -9.66
CA HIS A 185 -10.84 -13.39 -9.54
C HIS A 185 -12.21 -13.32 -10.19
N TRP A 186 -12.62 -14.40 -10.86
CA TRP A 186 -13.93 -14.58 -11.50
C TRP A 186 -14.33 -16.06 -11.45
N GLU A 187 -15.52 -16.38 -11.96
CA GLU A 187 -15.98 -17.76 -12.00
C GLU A 187 -15.03 -18.67 -12.80
N GLY A 188 -14.47 -19.68 -12.14
CA GLY A 188 -13.61 -20.67 -12.78
C GLY A 188 -12.17 -20.22 -13.06
N GLY A 189 -11.72 -19.06 -12.56
CA GLY A 189 -10.32 -18.68 -12.71
C GLY A 189 -9.87 -17.39 -12.02
N ASP A 190 -8.57 -17.11 -12.16
CA ASP A 190 -7.94 -15.89 -11.70
C ASP A 190 -6.77 -15.48 -12.62
N ALA A 191 -6.36 -14.21 -12.56
CA ALA A 191 -5.13 -13.73 -13.19
C ALA A 191 -4.56 -12.54 -12.44
N TRP A 192 -3.24 -12.36 -12.55
CA TRP A 192 -2.61 -11.11 -12.15
C TRP A 192 -3.04 -9.98 -13.08
N GLY A 193 -3.38 -8.83 -12.49
CA GLY A 193 -3.81 -7.67 -13.27
C GLY A 193 -2.74 -7.22 -14.25
N THR A 194 -3.15 -6.78 -15.44
CA THR A 194 -2.28 -6.34 -16.54
C THR A 194 -1.53 -5.03 -16.25
N GLY A 195 -1.95 -4.29 -15.23
CA GLY A 195 -1.39 -2.99 -14.85
C GLY A 195 -0.07 -3.05 -14.05
N ALA A 196 0.68 -4.15 -14.09
CA ALA A 196 2.01 -4.20 -13.50
C ALA A 196 2.96 -3.30 -14.30
N GLN A 197 3.39 -2.19 -13.68
CA GLN A 197 4.29 -1.21 -14.30
C GLN A 197 5.67 -1.26 -13.63
N GLU A 198 6.67 -0.69 -14.31
CA GLU A 198 7.96 -0.41 -13.69
C GLU A 198 7.74 0.56 -12.51
N ILE A 199 8.39 0.27 -11.38
CA ILE A 199 8.30 1.12 -10.19
C ILE A 199 9.03 2.44 -10.47
N VAL A 200 8.27 3.53 -10.43
CA VAL A 200 8.78 4.90 -10.61
C VAL A 200 9.06 5.49 -9.23
N PRO A 201 10.18 6.21 -9.01
CA PRO A 201 10.39 6.89 -7.74
C PRO A 201 9.41 8.08 -7.58
N PRO A 202 8.92 8.39 -6.36
CA PRO A 202 7.86 9.39 -6.16
C PRO A 202 8.18 10.78 -6.73
N ASN A 203 9.45 11.20 -6.71
CA ASN A 203 9.89 12.49 -7.24
C ASN A 203 9.80 12.59 -8.78
N SER A 204 9.75 11.46 -9.48
CA SER A 204 9.61 11.40 -10.94
C SER A 204 8.16 11.30 -11.41
N VAL A 205 7.20 11.14 -10.49
CA VAL A 205 5.77 11.09 -10.83
C VAL A 205 5.29 12.51 -11.14
N PRO A 206 4.74 12.78 -12.33
CA PRO A 206 4.33 14.13 -12.74
C PRO A 206 3.13 14.62 -11.93
N THR A 207 3.05 15.93 -11.72
CA THR A 207 1.79 16.57 -11.34
C THR A 207 0.96 16.79 -12.59
N VAL A 208 -0.22 16.17 -12.66
CA VAL A 208 -1.16 16.45 -13.75
C VAL A 208 -1.88 17.77 -13.43
N PRO A 209 -1.81 18.79 -14.29
CA PRO A 209 -2.60 20.01 -14.11
C PRO A 209 -4.09 19.69 -14.08
N GLN A 210 -4.85 20.40 -13.24
CA GLN A 210 -6.31 20.28 -13.16
C GLN A 210 -7.01 20.94 -14.36
#